data_AF-A0AAU7HRT4-F1
#
_entry.id   AF-A0AAU7HRT4-F1
#
_cell.length_a   1.000
_cell.length_b   1.000
_cell.length_c   1.000
_cell.angle_alpha   90.00
_cell.angle_beta   90.00
_cell.angle_gamma   90.00
#
_symmetry.space_group_name_H-M   'P 1'
#
loop_
_entity.id
_entity.type
_entity.pdbx_description
1 polymer ?
#
loop_
_entity_poly.entity_id
_entity_poly.type
_entity_poly.pdbx_seq_one_letter_code
_entity_poly.pdbx_strand_id
1 'polypeptide(L)' 'MDLIALETGDAAYIAKALGVVARAKGIANIAAKTGLSREQLYRSFSEKGNPTLKTTLAVMKVLGIELTLKK' A
#
# COMPACT_ATOMS: atom_id res chain seq x y z
N MET A 1 5.61 -4.48 -8.89
CA MET A 1 4.42 -5.02 -8.23
C MET A 1 3.98 -6.13 -9.13
N ASP A 2 4.21 -7.38 -8.75
CA ASP A 2 3.77 -8.49 -9.59
C ASP A 2 2.24 -8.38 -9.69
N LEU A 3 1.70 -8.30 -10.92
CA LEU A 3 0.26 -8.26 -11.17
C LEU A 3 -0.47 -9.42 -10.46
N ILE A 4 0.25 -10.51 -10.22
CA ILE A 4 -0.10 -11.68 -9.42
C ILE A 4 -0.73 -11.29 -8.07
N ALA A 5 -0.26 -10.25 -7.40
CA ALA A 5 -0.77 -9.91 -6.07
C ALA A 5 -2.24 -9.48 -6.08
N LEU A 6 -2.69 -8.76 -7.09
CA LEU A 6 -4.10 -8.37 -7.23
C LEU A 6 -4.96 -9.54 -7.70
N GLU A 7 -4.39 -10.45 -8.49
CA GLU A 7 -5.08 -11.66 -8.99
C GLU A 7 -5.41 -12.66 -7.88
N THR A 8 -4.68 -12.65 -6.74
CA THR A 8 -4.97 -13.57 -5.64
C THR A 8 -6.29 -13.27 -4.93
N GLY A 9 -6.79 -12.03 -4.99
CA GLY A 9 -7.92 -11.56 -4.18
C GLY A 9 -7.65 -11.54 -2.66
N ASP A 10 -6.43 -11.85 -2.22
CA ASP A 10 -6.04 -11.86 -0.81
C ASP A 10 -5.61 -10.46 -0.38
N ALA A 11 -6.43 -9.82 0.45
CA ALA A 11 -6.19 -8.48 0.95
C ALA A 11 -4.86 -8.33 1.73
N ALA A 12 -4.47 -9.35 2.51
CA ALA A 12 -3.23 -9.32 3.27
C ALA A 12 -2.01 -9.43 2.34
N TYR A 13 -2.09 -10.29 1.32
CA TYR A 13 -1.05 -10.42 0.31
C TYR A 13 -0.89 -9.13 -0.51
N ILE A 14 -1.99 -8.52 -0.94
CA ILE A 14 -2.00 -7.23 -1.64
C ILE A 14 -1.37 -6.14 -0.77
N ALA A 15 -1.77 -6.03 0.50
CA ALA A 15 -1.20 -5.06 1.43
C ALA A 15 0.31 -5.27 1.63
N LYS A 16 0.76 -6.52 1.77
CA LYS A 16 2.18 -6.86 1.88
C LYS A 16 2.96 -6.42 0.64
N ALA A 17 2.44 -6.72 -0.55
CA ALA A 17 3.06 -6.34 -1.83
C ALA A 17 3.17 -4.81 -1.98
N LEU A 18 2.10 -4.07 -1.65
CA LEU A 18 2.13 -2.60 -1.62
C LEU A 18 3.17 -2.09 -0.63
N GLY A 19 3.30 -2.75 0.53
CA GLY A 19 4.32 -2.45 1.52
C GLY A 19 5.75 -2.61 1.01
N VAL A 20 6.02 -3.64 0.21
CA VAL A 20 7.35 -3.82 -0.41
C VAL A 20 7.66 -2.66 -1.34
N VAL A 21 6.72 -2.28 -2.20
CA VAL A 21 6.89 -1.14 -3.13
C VAL A 21 7.04 0.17 -2.36
N ALA A 22 6.25 0.38 -1.31
CA ALA A 22 6.33 1.56 -0.46
C ALA A 22 7.70 1.71 0.22
N ARG A 23 8.27 0.61 0.72
CA ARG A 23 9.63 0.60 1.30
C ARG A 23 10.69 0.92 0.26
N ALA A 24 10.61 0.32 -0.93
CA ALA A 24 11.54 0.59 -2.03
C ALA A 24 11.51 2.06 -2.50
N LYS A 25 10.34 2.72 -2.47
CA LYS A 25 10.18 4.16 -2.80
C LYS A 25 10.51 5.11 -1.65
N GLY A 26 10.73 4.59 -0.44
CA GLY A 26 11.08 5.36 0.75
C GLY A 26 9.86 5.77 1.59
N ILE A 27 9.71 5.12 2.75
CA ILE A 27 8.60 5.36 3.70
C ILE A 27 8.56 6.81 4.19
N ALA A 28 9.70 7.48 4.35
CA ALA A 28 9.76 8.87 4.80
C ALA A 28 9.04 9.84 3.82
N ASN A 29 9.25 9.64 2.52
CA ASN A 29 8.60 10.44 1.48
C ASN A 29 7.09 10.16 1.43
N ILE A 30 6.70 8.89 1.57
CA ILE A 30 5.28 8.50 1.60
C ILE A 30 4.58 9.09 2.82
N ALA A 31 5.19 9.04 4.00
CA ALA A 31 4.68 9.67 5.22
C ALA A 31 4.43 11.17 5.01
N ALA A 32 5.42 11.90 4.46
CA ALA A 32 5.30 13.32 4.19
C ALA A 32 4.16 13.66 3.21
N LYS A 33 4.00 12.86 2.15
CA LYS A 33 2.96 13.09 1.12
C LYS A 33 1.55 12.64 1.53
N THR A 34 1.44 11.65 2.43
CA THR A 34 0.15 11.11 2.88
C THR A 34 -0.35 11.71 4.19
N GLY A 35 0.53 12.36 4.96
CA GLY A 35 0.23 12.81 6.33
C GLY A 35 0.18 11.67 7.36
N LEU A 36 0.53 10.44 6.97
CA LEU A 36 0.57 9.27 7.87
C LEU A 36 1.92 9.18 8.57
N SER A 37 1.94 8.67 9.81
CA SER A 37 3.20 8.41 10.48
C SER A 37 3.94 7.23 9.84
N ARG A 38 5.28 7.23 9.91
CA ARG A 38 6.10 6.11 9.43
C ARG A 38 5.74 4.80 10.14
N GLU A 39 5.47 4.88 11.43
CA GLU A 39 5.03 3.73 12.25
C GLU A 39 3.69 3.17 11.76
N GLN A 40 2.71 4.04 11.48
CA GLN A 40 1.45 3.62 10.90
C GLN A 40 1.67 2.92 9.56
N LEU A 41 2.49 3.49 8.66
CA LEU A 41 2.80 2.87 7.38
C LEU A 41 3.46 1.49 7.54
N TYR A 42 4.41 1.35 8.47
CA TYR A 42 5.05 0.05 8.73
C TYR A 42 4.06 -0.99 9.24
N ARG A 43 3.21 -0.62 10.22
CA ARG A 43 2.20 -1.50 10.78
C ARG A 43 1.15 -1.90 9.75
N SER A 44 0.61 -0.91 9.04
CA SER A 44 -0.46 -1.09 8.05
C SER A 44 -0.04 -1.96 6.87
N PHE A 45 1.21 -1.88 6.41
CA PHE A 45 1.70 -2.68 5.28
C PHE A 45 2.79 -3.69 5.70
N SER A 46 2.67 -4.22 6.93
CA SER A 46 3.43 -5.37 7.41
C SER A 46 2.77 -6.69 6.97
N GLU A 47 3.41 -7.82 7.26
CA GLU A 47 2.87 -9.15 6.98
C GLU A 47 1.53 -9.44 7.68
N LYS A 48 1.30 -8.84 8.86
CA LYS A 48 0.04 -8.92 9.61
C LYS A 48 -0.75 -7.61 9.56
N GLY A 49 -0.38 -6.73 8.64
CA GLY A 49 -0.98 -5.41 8.51
C GLY A 49 -2.39 -5.51 7.94
N ASN A 50 -3.25 -4.57 8.35
CA ASN A 50 -4.59 -4.42 7.80
C ASN A 50 -4.83 -2.94 7.50
N PRO A 51 -4.36 -2.42 6.35
CA PRO A 51 -4.57 -1.03 5.99
C PRO A 51 -6.05 -0.80 5.69
N THR A 52 -6.62 0.29 6.18
CA THR A 52 -7.95 0.70 5.73
C THR A 52 -7.93 1.05 4.24
N LEU A 53 -9.06 0.93 3.54
CA LEU A 53 -9.14 1.33 2.13
C LEU A 53 -8.64 2.75 1.89
N LYS A 54 -8.96 3.69 2.80
CA LYS A 54 -8.44 5.08 2.76
C LYS A 54 -6.90 5.13 2.78
N THR A 55 -6.28 4.34 3.65
CA THR A 55 -4.81 4.26 3.77
C THR A 55 -4.21 3.66 2.51
N THR A 56 -4.79 2.57 2.01
CA THR A 56 -4.36 1.89 0.79
C THR A 56 -4.40 2.85 -0.41
N LEU A 57 -5.52 3.54 -0.63
CA LEU A 57 -5.67 4.48 -1.73
C LEU A 57 -4.71 5.68 -1.63
N ALA A 58 -4.50 6.21 -0.43
CA ALA A 58 -3.55 7.31 -0.22
C ALA A 58 -2.11 6.89 -0.60
N VAL A 59 -1.69 5.69 -0.20
CA VAL A 59 -0.38 5.16 -0.56
C VAL A 59 -0.28 4.85 -2.05
N MET A 60 -1.28 4.19 -2.64
CA MET A 60 -1.34 3.92 -4.08
C MET A 60 -1.17 5.20 -4.91
N LYS A 61 -1.85 6.29 -4.53
CA LYS A 61 -1.73 7.59 -5.19
C LYS A 61 -0.29 8.12 -5.16
N VAL A 62 0.40 8.03 -4.03
CA VAL A 62 1.81 8.47 -3.92
C VAL A 62 2.76 7.59 -4.74
N LEU A 63 2.42 6.30 -4.87
CA LEU A 63 3.16 5.34 -5.68
C LEU A 63 2.87 5.45 -7.18
N GLY A 64 1.90 6.28 -7.59
CA GLY A 64 1.47 6.39 -8.99
C GLY A 64 0.67 5.18 -9.47
N ILE A 65 -0.03 4.49 -8.57
CA ILE A 65 -0.88 3.35 -8.87
C ILE A 65 -2.34 3.79 -8.82
N GLU A 66 -3.11 3.42 -9.84
CA GLU A 66 -4.55 3.71 -9.94
C GLU A 66 -5.38 2.44 -9.71
N LEU A 67 -6.52 2.60 -9.05
CA LEU A 67 -7.53 1.56 -8.91
C LEU A 67 -8.69 1.88 -9.86
N THR A 68 -8.98 0.97 -10.79
CA THR A 68 -10.10 1.10 -11.71
C THR A 68 -11.13 0.02 -11.42
N LEU A 69 -12.40 0.41 -11.37
CA LEU A 69 -13.50 -0.53 -11.32
C LEU A 69 -13.88 -0.93 -12.75
N LYS A 70 -13.88 -2.23 -13.02
CA LYS A 70 -14.43 -2.79 -14.26
C LYS A 70 -15.73 -3.52 -13.92
N LYS A 71 -16.74 -3.32 -14.77
CA LYS A 71 -17.97 -4.12 -14.74
C LYS A 71 -17.79 -5.36 -15.59
#